data_AF-A0A1U9KE13-F1
#
_entry.id   AF-A0A1U9KE13-F1
#
_cell.length_a   1.000
_cell.length_b   1.000
_cell.length_c   1.000
_cell.angle_alpha   90.00
_cell.angle_beta   90.00
_cell.angle_gamma   90.00
#
_symmetry.space_group_name_H-M   'P 1'
#
loop_
_entity.id
_entity.type
_entity.pdbx_description
1 polymer ?
#
loop_
_entity_poly.entity_id
_entity_poly.type
_entity_poly.pdbx_seq_one_letter_code
_entity_poly.pdbx_strand_id
1 'polypeptide(L)'
;MKRLITKSFLAAISVLSTGIVTAQAGESSPPLVHAEMGEHEHIALASAGLNASVDLVEKPDCAVATLLGGNDTLVSGACRMAVLTLKDSLHPDRPAFTTLLTPYSRDGSDVRDLQLDLRHLDVASPLPQAVVSVYTGGAHCCALTSIVGMTKNGTWTATQPPELSGEGRPLFTDIDKDGAQEIVSSDGSFLYTFASHAGSYTPSVIYRYTDGRLVDITTDSVSRPYLERTLKESEGFWVQQDRNEPNGFLAYYVAMKANMGEFPAGWSYMLPRYDHEIDAGFSLSRCTLGGRLEAECTPEERKPLPFPQALAGFLVAGHYVTSEQALAAAPEAEAAIQSANGYRPDFSCSTPPQKNGVATMLCENSDAAQHELQFDQVYYALRQLVGPGGWRALKQEIILAENAVDQQCGLPVPGAADQTLPSNATGCYAAGMDTLSEQYRKKLSGPALEESKRPIAQHIALQRRLIKLGYLPAASTADGVYGESTRAAIVAWQRDTGRPDVSSFLSDADAAVLLGTPPVVAETKSPAEAISQKTDTAQQETTISSLPQPSKNTIRLFGLSGITALIAAAAGIALYFVPFVIACVRDTVRKPAVFAVNLFFGWTGLGWIAALVMACRFVRLNKGPSSETGH
;
A
#
# COMPACT_ATOMS: atom_id res chain seq x y z
N MET A 1 -15.93 20.25 25.80
CA MET A 1 -16.24 21.44 24.95
C MET A 1 -15.16 22.52 24.97
N LYS A 2 -14.60 22.96 26.11
CA LYS A 2 -13.50 23.95 26.15
C LYS A 2 -12.11 23.46 25.67
N ARG A 3 -11.85 22.14 25.61
CA ARG A 3 -10.61 21.57 25.04
C ARG A 3 -10.68 21.27 23.53
N LEU A 4 -11.89 21.17 22.95
CA LEU A 4 -12.04 21.01 21.49
C LEU A 4 -11.70 22.31 20.74
N ILE A 5 -11.99 23.46 21.35
CA ILE A 5 -11.81 24.77 20.72
C ILE A 5 -10.32 25.19 20.68
N THR A 6 -9.48 24.66 21.57
CA THR A 6 -8.05 25.01 21.62
C THR A 6 -7.21 24.23 20.60
N LYS A 7 -7.62 23.01 20.22
CA LYS A 7 -6.94 22.23 19.17
C LYS A 7 -7.31 22.70 17.76
N SER A 8 -8.55 23.15 17.53
CA SER A 8 -8.98 23.66 16.21
C SER A 8 -8.37 25.02 15.83
N PHE A 9 -7.88 25.81 16.78
CA PHE A 9 -7.33 27.15 16.49
C PHE A 9 -5.84 27.15 16.11
N LEU A 10 -5.09 26.08 16.41
CA LEU A 10 -3.69 25.91 15.99
C LEU A 10 -3.56 25.25 14.61
N ALA A 11 -4.58 24.53 14.15
CA ALA A 11 -4.59 23.89 12.82
C ALA A 11 -4.87 24.85 11.65
N ALA A 12 -5.29 26.09 11.91
CA ALA A 12 -5.75 27.01 10.87
C ALA A 12 -4.70 28.04 10.39
N ILE A 13 -3.44 27.98 10.85
CA ILE A 13 -2.37 28.95 10.51
C ILE A 13 -1.24 28.33 9.66
N SER A 14 -1.44 27.16 9.03
CA SER A 14 -0.40 26.56 8.16
C SER A 14 -0.76 26.43 6.68
N VAL A 15 -1.89 26.99 6.23
CA VAL A 15 -2.28 26.92 4.81
C VAL A 15 -1.85 28.21 4.11
N LEU A 16 -0.57 28.30 3.72
CA LEU A 16 -0.05 29.16 2.62
C LEU A 16 1.47 28.95 2.46
N SER A 17 1.88 27.69 2.21
CA SER A 17 3.14 27.32 1.55
C SER A 17 3.21 25.78 1.51
N THR A 18 2.37 25.14 0.70
CA THR A 18 2.43 23.69 0.50
C THR A 18 3.54 23.36 -0.50
N GLY A 19 4.77 23.43 -0.03
CA GLY A 19 5.75 22.40 -0.37
C GLY A 19 5.51 21.26 0.62
N ILE A 20 5.18 20.08 0.10
CA ILE A 20 5.02 18.88 0.91
C ILE A 20 6.39 18.56 1.51
N VAL A 21 6.54 18.72 2.82
CA VAL A 21 7.74 18.25 3.54
C VAL A 21 7.38 16.92 4.16
N THR A 22 7.40 15.87 3.32
CA THR A 22 7.58 14.50 3.81
C THR A 22 9.07 14.32 4.15
N ALA A 23 9.38 13.51 5.16
CA ALA A 23 10.74 13.16 5.56
C ALA A 23 11.51 12.30 4.52
N GLN A 24 11.02 12.22 3.27
CA GLN A 24 11.47 11.29 2.23
C GLN A 24 11.77 11.98 0.90
N ALA A 25 12.37 13.16 0.90
CA ALA A 25 13.03 13.68 -0.30
C ALA A 25 14.49 13.22 -0.32
N GLY A 26 14.72 11.91 -0.42
CA GLY A 26 16.00 11.43 -0.93
C GLY A 26 16.14 11.95 -2.37
N GLU A 27 17.23 12.61 -2.71
CA GLU A 27 17.42 13.10 -4.07
C GLU A 27 17.57 11.90 -5.01
N SER A 28 16.67 11.78 -5.99
CA SER A 28 16.71 10.73 -6.99
C SER A 28 17.96 10.91 -7.86
N SER A 29 18.70 9.83 -8.10
CA SER A 29 19.81 9.84 -9.04
C SER A 29 19.31 10.31 -10.41
N PRO A 30 20.06 11.20 -11.10
CA PRO A 30 19.61 11.72 -12.37
C PRO A 30 19.49 10.60 -13.41
N PRO A 31 18.51 10.68 -14.34
CA PRO A 31 18.45 9.78 -15.47
C PRO A 31 19.61 10.07 -16.45
N LEU A 32 19.83 9.16 -17.39
CA LEU A 32 20.79 9.38 -18.49
C LEU A 32 20.34 10.54 -19.39
N VAL A 33 19.04 10.62 -19.64
CA VAL A 33 18.37 11.70 -20.35
C VAL A 33 16.91 11.75 -19.91
N HIS A 34 16.35 12.95 -19.89
CA HIS A 34 15.01 13.27 -19.41
C HIS A 34 14.29 14.19 -20.40
N ALA A 35 12.99 13.98 -20.59
CA ALA A 35 12.11 14.96 -21.21
C ALA A 35 10.72 14.96 -20.56
N GLU A 36 10.07 16.11 -20.62
CA GLU A 36 8.69 16.31 -20.18
C GLU A 36 7.83 16.77 -21.35
N MET A 37 6.61 16.24 -21.46
CA MET A 37 5.69 16.61 -22.53
C MET A 37 5.27 18.08 -22.43
N GLY A 38 4.82 18.53 -21.24
CA GLY A 38 4.35 19.90 -21.04
C GLY A 38 3.30 20.31 -22.09
N GLU A 39 3.59 21.39 -22.83
CA GLU A 39 2.76 21.88 -23.94
C GLU A 39 3.09 21.25 -25.31
N HIS A 40 4.17 20.46 -25.41
CA HIS A 40 4.61 19.85 -26.65
C HIS A 40 3.64 18.74 -27.11
N GLU A 41 3.68 18.42 -28.40
CA GLU A 41 2.94 17.27 -28.99
C GLU A 41 3.84 16.08 -29.27
N HIS A 42 5.15 16.29 -29.12
CA HIS A 42 6.19 15.34 -29.39
C HIS A 42 7.37 15.61 -28.46
N ILE A 43 7.90 14.55 -27.86
CA ILE A 43 9.20 14.54 -27.19
C ILE A 43 10.02 13.38 -27.74
N ALA A 44 11.32 13.58 -27.90
CA ALA A 44 12.25 12.53 -28.30
C ALA A 44 13.59 12.69 -27.59
N LEU A 45 14.18 11.55 -27.26
CA LEU A 45 15.42 11.45 -26.52
C LEU A 45 16.17 10.18 -26.91
N ALA A 46 17.49 10.23 -26.81
CA ALA A 46 18.35 9.12 -27.20
C ALA A 46 19.54 9.03 -26.24
N SER A 47 19.84 7.83 -25.79
CA SER A 47 21.04 7.56 -24.99
C SER A 47 21.40 6.08 -25.07
N ALA A 48 22.70 5.78 -25.01
CA ALA A 48 23.24 4.43 -24.93
C ALA A 48 22.59 3.41 -25.90
N GLY A 49 22.38 3.83 -27.16
CA GLY A 49 21.84 2.95 -28.20
C GLY A 49 20.32 2.85 -28.26
N LEU A 50 19.57 3.47 -27.34
CA LEU A 50 18.11 3.51 -27.36
C LEU A 50 17.60 4.89 -27.78
N ASN A 51 16.77 4.92 -28.82
CA ASN A 51 15.97 6.09 -29.18
C ASN A 51 14.55 5.91 -28.65
N ALA A 52 14.02 6.91 -27.98
CA ALA A 52 12.67 6.91 -27.43
C ALA A 52 11.94 8.19 -27.81
N SER A 53 10.66 8.08 -28.17
CA SER A 53 9.79 9.23 -28.40
C SER A 53 8.40 9.00 -27.82
N VAL A 54 7.73 10.10 -27.48
CA VAL A 54 6.29 10.10 -27.20
C VAL A 54 5.62 11.08 -28.13
N ASP A 55 4.58 10.61 -28.81
CA ASP A 55 3.78 11.38 -29.76
C ASP A 55 2.32 11.45 -29.28
N LEU A 56 1.69 12.61 -29.42
CA LEU A 56 0.24 12.75 -29.18
C LEU A 56 -0.53 12.48 -30.47
N VAL A 57 -1.36 11.43 -30.47
CA VAL A 57 -2.11 10.96 -31.64
C VAL A 57 -3.61 11.02 -31.38
N GLU A 58 -4.36 11.64 -32.28
CA GLU A 58 -5.83 11.64 -32.25
C GLU A 58 -6.37 10.23 -32.52
N LYS A 59 -7.28 9.78 -31.66
CA LYS A 59 -7.98 8.50 -31.79
C LYS A 59 -9.49 8.73 -31.72
N PRO A 60 -10.29 8.04 -32.56
CA PRO A 60 -11.74 8.16 -32.54
C PRO A 60 -12.38 7.49 -31.32
N ASP A 61 -11.67 6.54 -30.70
CA ASP A 61 -12.06 5.86 -29.48
C ASP A 61 -10.83 5.50 -28.65
N CYS A 62 -10.87 5.85 -27.37
CA CYS A 62 -9.80 5.62 -26.41
C CYS A 62 -10.14 4.59 -25.34
N ALA A 63 -11.26 3.88 -25.51
CA ALA A 63 -11.63 2.70 -24.72
C ALA A 63 -10.74 1.49 -25.06
N VAL A 64 -9.42 1.64 -24.90
CA VAL A 64 -8.40 0.62 -25.12
C VAL A 64 -7.49 0.51 -23.90
N ALA A 65 -6.93 -0.68 -23.69
CA ALA A 65 -5.92 -0.86 -22.66
C ALA A 65 -4.70 0.00 -22.99
N THR A 66 -4.23 0.75 -21.98
CA THR A 66 -3.04 1.59 -22.08
C THR A 66 -2.07 1.20 -20.98
N LEU A 67 -0.80 1.55 -21.16
CA LEU A 67 0.23 1.22 -20.20
C LEU A 67 -0.04 1.95 -18.87
N LEU A 68 -0.14 3.27 -18.89
CA LEU A 68 -0.40 4.11 -17.71
C LEU A 68 -1.90 4.32 -17.45
N GLY A 69 -2.77 3.38 -17.81
CA GLY A 69 -4.21 3.45 -17.56
C GLY A 69 -4.63 2.61 -16.36
N GLY A 70 -5.50 3.15 -15.50
CA GLY A 70 -6.20 2.35 -14.50
C GLY A 70 -7.30 1.51 -15.15
N ASN A 71 -7.70 0.40 -14.50
CA ASN A 71 -8.77 -0.48 -14.99
C ASN A 71 -10.14 0.23 -15.15
N ASP A 72 -10.32 1.41 -14.55
CA ASP A 72 -11.61 2.12 -14.47
C ASP A 72 -11.76 3.32 -15.43
N THR A 73 -10.75 3.63 -16.25
CA THR A 73 -10.74 4.84 -17.11
C THR A 73 -10.77 4.50 -18.60
N LEU A 74 -11.72 3.67 -19.02
CA LEU A 74 -12.03 3.55 -20.45
C LEU A 74 -12.89 4.74 -20.86
N VAL A 75 -12.24 5.82 -21.29
CA VAL A 75 -12.91 6.99 -21.86
C VAL A 75 -13.40 6.63 -23.25
N SER A 76 -14.72 6.46 -23.40
CA SER A 76 -15.33 6.23 -24.72
C SER A 76 -15.40 7.52 -25.52
N GLY A 77 -14.98 7.47 -26.78
CA GLY A 77 -15.06 8.61 -27.70
C GLY A 77 -13.69 9.18 -28.09
N ALA A 78 -13.73 10.23 -28.93
CA ALA A 78 -12.53 10.77 -29.53
C ALA A 78 -11.63 11.44 -28.48
N CYS A 79 -10.35 11.06 -28.45
CA CYS A 79 -9.38 11.62 -27.53
C CYS A 79 -7.97 11.69 -28.16
N ARG A 80 -7.09 12.45 -27.52
CA ARG A 80 -5.66 12.44 -27.82
C ARG A 80 -4.97 11.41 -26.95
N MET A 81 -4.22 10.51 -27.57
CA MET A 81 -3.50 9.43 -26.91
C MET A 81 -2.00 9.68 -26.95
N ALA A 82 -1.32 9.55 -25.82
CA ALA A 82 0.14 9.53 -25.79
C ALA A 82 0.65 8.15 -26.23
N VAL A 83 1.56 8.12 -27.21
CA VAL A 83 2.08 6.89 -27.81
C VAL A 83 3.60 6.86 -27.63
N LEU A 84 4.11 5.86 -26.90
CA LEU A 84 5.54 5.61 -26.76
C LEU A 84 6.06 4.83 -27.95
N THR A 85 7.19 5.26 -28.51
CA THR A 85 7.96 4.49 -29.49
C THR A 85 9.40 4.33 -29.01
N LEU A 86 9.89 3.09 -28.98
CA LEU A 86 11.27 2.73 -28.63
C LEU A 86 11.95 2.05 -29.81
N LYS A 87 13.16 2.46 -30.13
CA LYS A 87 13.96 1.88 -31.22
C LYS A 87 15.38 1.58 -30.76
N ASP A 88 15.76 0.32 -30.88
CA ASP A 88 17.15 -0.15 -30.73
C ASP A 88 17.97 0.36 -31.94
N SER A 89 18.77 1.39 -31.71
CA SER A 89 19.63 1.98 -32.75
C SER A 89 20.88 1.17 -33.02
N LEU A 90 21.25 0.24 -32.14
CA LEU A 90 22.37 -0.68 -32.33
C LEU A 90 22.00 -1.81 -33.30
N HIS A 91 20.70 -2.11 -33.43
CA HIS A 91 20.16 -3.10 -34.38
C HIS A 91 19.03 -2.49 -35.22
N PRO A 92 19.35 -1.71 -36.27
CA PRO A 92 18.37 -0.94 -37.05
C PRO A 92 17.28 -1.78 -37.73
N ASP A 93 17.56 -3.06 -38.00
CA ASP A 93 16.64 -4.02 -38.61
C ASP A 93 15.55 -4.50 -37.65
N ARG A 94 15.73 -4.31 -36.33
CA ARG A 94 14.71 -4.65 -35.36
C ARG A 94 13.55 -3.65 -35.45
N PRO A 95 12.29 -4.13 -35.46
CA PRO A 95 11.14 -3.24 -35.46
C PRO A 95 11.13 -2.39 -34.18
N ALA A 96 10.65 -1.15 -34.31
CA ALA A 96 10.40 -0.31 -33.16
C ALA A 96 9.28 -0.92 -32.31
N PHE A 97 9.40 -0.80 -31.00
CA PHE A 97 8.33 -1.12 -30.06
C PHE A 97 7.45 0.11 -29.91
N THR A 98 6.14 -0.05 -30.11
CA THR A 98 5.17 1.04 -29.97
C THR A 98 4.03 0.61 -29.07
N THR A 99 3.67 1.45 -28.10
CA THR A 99 2.56 1.19 -27.18
C THR A 99 1.80 2.46 -26.79
N LEU A 100 0.53 2.31 -26.42
CA LEU A 100 -0.30 3.41 -25.93
C LEU A 100 -0.01 3.63 -24.44
N LEU A 101 0.29 4.87 -24.07
CA LEU A 101 0.59 5.22 -22.68
C LEU A 101 -0.67 5.57 -21.90
N THR A 102 -1.40 6.61 -22.29
CA THR A 102 -2.61 7.08 -21.59
C THR A 102 -3.30 8.15 -22.44
N PRO A 103 -4.63 8.34 -22.34
CA PRO A 103 -5.29 9.56 -22.80
C PRO A 103 -4.58 10.79 -22.24
N TYR A 104 -4.41 11.85 -23.03
CA TYR A 104 -3.68 13.05 -22.64
C TYR A 104 -4.40 14.31 -23.10
N SER A 105 -4.80 15.16 -22.16
CA SER A 105 -5.49 16.42 -22.42
C SER A 105 -4.71 17.64 -21.90
N ARG A 106 -4.64 18.70 -22.71
CA ARG A 106 -3.88 19.92 -22.38
C ARG A 106 -4.56 20.78 -21.31
N ASP A 107 -5.88 20.69 -21.19
CA ASP A 107 -6.67 21.43 -20.21
C ASP A 107 -6.59 20.81 -18.80
N GLY A 108 -5.87 19.70 -18.64
CA GLY A 108 -5.67 19.02 -17.36
C GLY A 108 -6.90 18.26 -16.91
N SER A 109 -7.82 17.93 -17.82
CA SER A 109 -9.01 17.12 -17.53
C SER A 109 -8.69 15.65 -17.24
N ASP A 110 -7.57 15.12 -17.77
CA ASP A 110 -7.20 13.70 -17.66
C ASP A 110 -5.88 13.51 -16.90
N VAL A 111 -4.77 14.00 -17.45
CA VAL A 111 -3.42 13.82 -16.88
C VAL A 111 -2.52 15.01 -17.21
N ARG A 112 -1.57 15.33 -16.31
CA ARG A 112 -0.54 16.36 -16.54
C ARG A 112 0.85 15.77 -16.35
N ASP A 113 1.85 16.49 -16.85
CA ASP A 113 3.27 16.24 -16.55
C ASP A 113 3.72 14.83 -16.91
N LEU A 114 3.39 14.38 -18.14
CA LEU A 114 3.97 13.16 -18.70
C LEU A 114 5.48 13.35 -18.85
N GLN A 115 6.24 12.40 -18.33
CA GLN A 115 7.69 12.38 -18.39
C GLN A 115 8.20 11.09 -18.99
N LEU A 116 9.33 11.19 -19.68
CA LEU A 116 10.08 10.08 -20.23
C LEU A 116 11.55 10.22 -19.81
N ASP A 117 12.03 9.22 -19.09
CA ASP A 117 13.43 9.06 -18.72
C ASP A 117 14.05 7.87 -19.45
N LEU A 118 15.32 7.95 -19.82
CA LEU A 118 16.15 6.76 -20.00
C LEU A 118 17.04 6.56 -18.78
N ARG A 119 16.99 5.37 -18.20
CA ARG A 119 17.75 5.01 -17.01
C ARG A 119 18.45 3.69 -17.22
N HIS A 120 19.60 3.50 -16.57
CA HIS A 120 20.23 2.20 -16.50
C HIS A 120 19.73 1.50 -15.23
N LEU A 121 18.82 0.54 -15.39
CA LEU A 121 18.15 -0.16 -14.29
C LEU A 121 18.51 -1.65 -14.25
N ASP A 122 19.10 -2.20 -15.31
CA ASP A 122 19.58 -3.58 -15.37
C ASP A 122 21.02 -3.59 -15.91
N VAL A 123 21.97 -3.93 -15.04
CA VAL A 123 23.41 -4.02 -15.36
C VAL A 123 23.68 -5.01 -16.50
N ALA A 124 22.87 -6.06 -16.62
CA ALA A 124 23.04 -7.08 -17.65
C ALA A 124 22.46 -6.64 -19.01
N SER A 125 21.65 -5.58 -19.05
CA SER A 125 21.01 -5.11 -20.28
C SER A 125 21.94 -4.21 -21.10
N PRO A 126 22.11 -4.47 -22.42
CA PRO A 126 22.95 -3.62 -23.28
C PRO A 126 22.28 -2.29 -23.64
N LEU A 127 20.98 -2.14 -23.40
CA LEU A 127 20.21 -0.92 -23.62
C LEU A 127 19.69 -0.37 -22.29
N PRO A 128 19.54 0.95 -22.14
CA PRO A 128 18.84 1.51 -21.00
C PRO A 128 17.35 1.17 -21.05
N GLN A 129 16.67 1.35 -19.92
CA GLN A 129 15.23 1.20 -19.77
C GLN A 129 14.55 2.57 -19.91
N ALA A 130 13.41 2.59 -20.58
CA ALA A 130 12.55 3.77 -20.66
C ALA A 130 11.59 3.78 -19.47
N VAL A 131 11.62 4.83 -18.66
CA VAL A 131 10.66 5.04 -17.58
C VAL A 131 9.69 6.13 -18.00
N VAL A 132 8.41 5.77 -18.10
CA VAL A 132 7.34 6.70 -18.41
C VAL A 132 6.50 6.92 -17.17
N SER A 133 6.30 8.19 -16.81
CA SER A 133 5.56 8.57 -15.62
C SER A 133 4.54 9.66 -15.95
N VAL A 134 3.39 9.63 -15.29
CA VAL A 134 2.35 10.66 -15.45
C VAL A 134 1.73 11.01 -14.11
N TYR A 135 1.39 12.28 -13.92
CA TYR A 135 0.69 12.75 -12.73
C TYR A 135 -0.82 12.83 -12.98
N THR A 136 -1.61 12.14 -12.17
CA THR A 136 -3.08 12.03 -12.38
C THR A 136 -3.90 13.13 -11.68
N GLY A 137 -3.28 14.06 -10.95
CA GLY A 137 -4.00 15.23 -10.41
C GLY A 137 -4.70 15.06 -9.06
N GLY A 138 -4.61 13.89 -8.41
CA GLY A 138 -5.25 13.64 -7.10
C GLY A 138 -4.67 14.46 -5.93
N ALA A 139 -5.47 14.70 -4.89
CA ALA A 139 -5.07 15.46 -3.68
C ALA A 139 -3.93 14.81 -2.86
N HIS A 140 -3.70 13.51 -3.09
CA HIS A 140 -2.61 12.72 -2.52
C HIS A 140 -1.69 12.15 -3.61
N CYS A 141 -1.52 12.91 -4.70
CA CYS A 141 -0.45 12.76 -5.69
C CYS A 141 -0.22 11.36 -6.30
N CYS A 142 -1.24 10.75 -6.91
CA CYS A 142 -1.12 9.45 -7.59
C CYS A 142 -0.35 9.55 -8.92
N ALA A 143 0.98 9.41 -8.88
CA ALA A 143 1.75 9.25 -10.11
C ALA A 143 1.62 7.82 -10.63
N LEU A 144 1.40 7.62 -11.92
CA LEU A 144 1.45 6.30 -12.55
C LEU A 144 2.79 6.16 -13.27
N THR A 145 3.48 5.05 -13.05
CA THR A 145 4.81 4.80 -13.62
C THR A 145 4.85 3.46 -14.31
N SER A 146 5.57 3.38 -15.43
CA SER A 146 5.90 2.13 -16.11
C SER A 146 7.34 2.11 -16.55
N ILE A 147 7.96 0.95 -16.43
CA ILE A 147 9.32 0.70 -16.90
C ILE A 147 9.23 -0.20 -18.13
N VAL A 148 9.77 0.25 -19.25
CA VAL A 148 9.84 -0.50 -20.50
C VAL A 148 11.29 -0.85 -20.80
N GLY A 149 11.58 -2.14 -20.93
CA GLY A 149 12.93 -2.64 -21.14
C GLY A 149 12.97 -3.86 -22.06
N MET A 150 14.13 -4.05 -22.71
CA MET A 150 14.40 -5.23 -23.53
C MET A 150 15.02 -6.33 -22.66
N THR A 151 14.38 -7.49 -22.65
CA THR A 151 14.86 -8.72 -22.01
C THR A 151 16.10 -9.28 -22.71
N LYS A 152 16.82 -10.18 -22.05
CA LYS A 152 17.98 -10.91 -22.61
C LYS A 152 17.67 -11.64 -23.93
N ASN A 153 16.41 -12.02 -24.12
CA ASN A 153 15.93 -12.70 -25.33
C ASN A 153 15.55 -11.72 -26.47
N GLY A 154 15.77 -10.43 -26.30
CA GLY A 154 15.44 -9.39 -27.29
C GLY A 154 13.95 -9.02 -27.34
N THR A 155 13.16 -9.44 -26.34
CA THR A 155 11.73 -9.11 -26.26
C THR A 155 11.52 -7.88 -25.38
N TRP A 156 10.67 -6.95 -25.83
CA TRP A 156 10.27 -5.80 -25.03
C TRP A 156 9.23 -6.20 -23.99
N THR A 157 9.41 -5.70 -22.78
CA THR A 157 8.50 -5.90 -21.65
C THR A 157 8.21 -4.57 -21.01
N ALA A 158 7.00 -4.44 -20.47
CA ALA A 158 6.60 -3.29 -19.69
C ALA A 158 6.13 -3.76 -18.31
N THR A 159 6.59 -3.09 -17.26
CA THR A 159 6.46 -3.55 -15.87
C THR A 159 5.87 -2.45 -15.01
N GLN A 160 4.73 -2.75 -14.36
CA GLN A 160 3.92 -1.79 -13.60
C GLN A 160 3.32 -2.43 -12.35
N PRO A 161 4.05 -2.50 -11.25
CA PRO A 161 3.47 -2.90 -9.98
C PRO A 161 2.68 -1.72 -9.36
N PRO A 162 1.62 -1.97 -8.58
CA PRO A 162 0.88 -0.93 -7.86
C PRO A 162 1.78 -0.05 -7.00
N GLU A 163 2.88 -0.61 -6.49
CA GLU A 163 3.83 0.10 -5.66
C GLU A 163 4.60 1.16 -6.45
N LEU A 164 4.75 1.04 -7.78
CA LEU A 164 5.27 2.15 -8.60
C LEU A 164 4.22 3.24 -8.88
N SER A 165 2.99 3.05 -8.39
CA SER A 165 1.84 3.94 -8.58
C SER A 165 1.28 4.38 -7.21
N GLY A 166 1.78 5.47 -6.62
CA GLY A 166 1.45 5.86 -5.24
C GLY A 166 1.51 7.39 -5.02
N GLU A 167 1.66 7.83 -3.76
CA GLU A 167 1.65 9.25 -3.32
C GLU A 167 2.76 10.14 -3.92
N GLY A 168 3.54 9.59 -4.86
CA GLY A 168 4.54 10.28 -5.63
C GLY A 168 5.17 9.37 -6.69
N ARG A 169 6.11 9.92 -7.46
CA ARG A 169 6.95 9.11 -8.35
C ARG A 169 7.97 8.32 -7.53
N PRO A 170 8.34 7.11 -7.97
CA PRO A 170 9.38 6.36 -7.28
C PRO A 170 10.72 7.11 -7.33
N LEU A 171 11.53 6.92 -6.29
CA LEU A 171 12.90 7.36 -6.25
C LEU A 171 13.79 6.35 -6.97
N PHE A 172 14.81 6.83 -7.69
CA PHE A 172 15.81 5.97 -8.31
C PHE A 172 17.14 6.22 -7.63
N THR A 173 17.81 5.18 -7.16
CA THR A 173 19.09 5.33 -6.47
C THR A 173 19.91 4.05 -6.61
N ASP A 174 21.21 4.18 -6.80
CA ASP A 174 22.14 3.05 -6.89
C ASP A 174 22.53 2.64 -5.47
N ILE A 175 21.76 1.71 -4.89
CA ILE A 175 21.85 1.33 -3.48
C ILE A 175 23.04 0.41 -3.26
N ASP A 176 23.24 -0.53 -4.19
CA ASP A 176 24.29 -1.54 -4.10
C ASP A 176 25.62 -1.14 -4.77
N LYS A 177 25.62 -0.03 -5.52
CA LYS A 177 26.78 0.53 -6.23
C LYS A 177 27.25 -0.35 -7.38
N ASP A 178 26.34 -1.10 -8.00
CA ASP A 178 26.62 -1.91 -9.18
C ASP A 178 26.53 -1.12 -10.50
N GLY A 179 26.04 0.14 -10.43
CA GLY A 179 25.90 1.05 -11.56
C GLY A 179 24.51 1.05 -12.20
N ALA A 180 23.63 0.12 -11.83
CA ALA A 180 22.20 0.23 -12.08
C ALA A 180 21.51 0.94 -10.91
N GLN A 181 20.39 1.60 -11.20
CA GLN A 181 19.59 2.24 -10.15
C GLN A 181 18.50 1.27 -9.67
N GLU A 182 18.46 1.01 -8.38
CA GLU A 182 17.27 0.47 -7.73
C GLU A 182 16.13 1.49 -7.76
N ILE A 183 14.91 0.95 -7.72
CA ILE A 183 13.68 1.73 -7.64
C ILE A 183 13.14 1.64 -6.21
N VAL A 184 13.04 2.78 -5.54
CA VAL A 184 12.50 2.87 -4.19
C VAL A 184 11.10 3.46 -4.24
N SER A 185 10.15 2.70 -3.71
CA SER A 185 8.81 3.15 -3.40
C SER A 185 8.54 3.03 -1.90
N SER A 186 7.28 3.11 -1.50
CA SER A 186 6.84 3.04 -0.12
C SER A 186 5.58 2.21 0.05
N ASP A 187 5.50 1.51 1.18
CA ASP A 187 4.30 0.77 1.57
C ASP A 187 3.23 1.73 2.12
N GLY A 188 2.28 2.06 1.26
CA GLY A 188 1.15 2.95 1.57
C GLY A 188 0.16 2.36 2.57
N SER A 189 0.25 1.07 2.92
CA SER A 189 -0.67 0.46 3.88
C SER A 189 -0.58 1.03 5.30
N PHE A 190 0.46 1.82 5.60
CA PHE A 190 0.64 2.53 6.88
C PHE A 190 -0.11 3.87 6.93
N LEU A 191 -0.52 4.41 5.78
CA LEU A 191 -1.22 5.67 5.68
C LEU A 191 -2.61 5.56 6.32
N TYR A 192 -2.95 6.52 7.19
CA TYR A 192 -4.22 6.55 7.91
C TYR A 192 -4.47 5.37 8.87
N THR A 193 -3.51 4.47 9.05
CA THR A 193 -3.70 3.28 9.90
C THR A 193 -3.47 3.58 11.37
N PHE A 194 -2.37 4.26 11.68
CA PHE A 194 -1.93 4.53 13.06
C PHE A 194 -1.75 6.02 13.37
N ALA A 195 -2.01 6.88 12.39
CA ALA A 195 -1.97 8.33 12.48
C ALA A 195 -2.73 8.94 11.30
N SER A 196 -2.98 10.25 11.34
CA SER A 196 -3.37 11.03 10.17
C SER A 196 -2.33 10.86 9.05
N HIS A 197 -2.68 11.15 7.80
CA HIS A 197 -1.71 11.11 6.71
C HIS A 197 -0.47 11.98 6.96
N ALA A 198 -0.62 13.15 7.58
CA ALA A 198 0.51 14.00 7.95
C ALA A 198 1.39 13.42 9.08
N GLY A 199 0.82 12.56 9.93
CA GLY A 199 1.54 11.84 10.98
C GLY A 199 2.01 10.44 10.55
N SER A 200 1.64 9.99 9.35
CA SER A 200 1.99 8.67 8.84
C SER A 200 3.39 8.68 8.22
N TYR A 201 4.12 7.59 8.44
CA TYR A 201 5.41 7.32 7.81
C TYR A 201 5.29 5.96 7.12
N THR A 202 5.81 5.85 5.90
CA THR A 202 5.66 4.65 5.06
C THR A 202 7.02 3.96 4.88
N PRO A 203 7.14 2.66 5.22
CA PRO A 203 8.38 1.91 5.02
C PRO A 203 8.78 1.87 3.54
N SER A 204 10.09 1.99 3.27
CA SER A 204 10.59 1.88 1.90
C SER A 204 10.45 0.45 1.37
N VAL A 205 10.02 0.33 0.12
CA VAL A 205 10.06 -0.92 -0.66
C VAL A 205 11.05 -0.73 -1.80
N ILE A 206 12.06 -1.59 -1.87
CA ILE A 206 13.21 -1.44 -2.76
C ILE A 206 13.18 -2.56 -3.80
N TYR A 207 13.10 -2.17 -5.06
CA TYR A 207 13.08 -3.08 -6.19
C TYR A 207 14.35 -2.98 -7.01
N ARG A 208 14.89 -4.14 -7.38
CA ARG A 208 15.86 -4.26 -8.48
C ARG A 208 15.13 -4.65 -9.75
N TYR A 209 15.44 -3.98 -10.86
CA TYR A 209 14.93 -4.38 -12.18
C TYR A 209 15.88 -5.38 -12.82
N THR A 210 15.38 -6.54 -13.24
CA THR A 210 16.20 -7.59 -13.85
C THR A 210 15.39 -8.32 -14.91
N ASP A 211 15.86 -8.29 -16.16
CA ASP A 211 15.30 -9.04 -17.29
C ASP A 211 13.77 -8.87 -17.44
N GLY A 212 13.29 -7.63 -17.34
CA GLY A 212 11.86 -7.31 -17.47
C GLY A 212 11.03 -7.41 -16.19
N ARG A 213 11.65 -7.73 -15.04
CA ARG A 213 10.94 -7.96 -13.77
C ARG A 213 11.45 -7.06 -12.67
N LEU A 214 10.60 -6.82 -11.68
CA LEU A 214 10.97 -6.14 -10.44
C LEU A 214 11.09 -7.17 -9.33
N VAL A 215 12.29 -7.27 -8.75
CA VAL A 215 12.61 -8.15 -7.63
C VAL A 215 12.65 -7.29 -6.38
N ASP A 216 11.80 -7.58 -5.39
CA ASP A 216 11.85 -6.90 -4.10
C ASP A 216 13.03 -7.42 -3.28
N ILE A 217 14.00 -6.51 -3.09
CA ILE A 217 15.25 -6.72 -2.36
C ILE A 217 15.27 -5.95 -1.05
N THR A 218 14.12 -5.49 -0.55
CA THR A 218 14.02 -4.65 0.66
C THR A 218 14.69 -5.31 1.86
N THR A 219 14.50 -6.63 2.02
CA THR A 219 15.06 -7.40 3.14
C THR A 219 16.46 -7.97 2.86
N ASP A 220 17.00 -7.75 1.66
CA ASP A 220 18.32 -8.27 1.31
C ASP A 220 19.39 -7.44 2.02
N SER A 221 20.49 -8.09 2.41
CA SER A 221 21.55 -7.44 3.19
C SER A 221 22.13 -6.19 2.54
N VAL A 222 22.09 -6.11 1.20
CA VAL A 222 22.58 -4.99 0.41
C VAL A 222 21.77 -3.71 0.62
N SER A 223 20.48 -3.84 0.95
CA SER A 223 19.56 -2.72 1.17
C SER A 223 19.67 -2.13 2.58
N ARG A 224 20.29 -2.85 3.53
CA ARG A 224 20.36 -2.45 4.94
C ARG A 224 20.96 -1.05 5.15
N PRO A 225 22.09 -0.66 4.55
CA PRO A 225 22.67 0.68 4.77
C PRO A 225 21.73 1.81 4.33
N TYR A 226 20.95 1.59 3.25
CA TYR A 226 19.93 2.53 2.81
C TYR A 226 18.82 2.64 3.86
N LEU A 227 18.27 1.51 4.32
CA LEU A 227 17.19 1.48 5.32
C LEU A 227 17.60 2.13 6.65
N GLU A 228 18.82 1.89 7.13
CA GLU A 228 19.36 2.49 8.36
C GLU A 228 19.45 4.02 8.24
N ARG A 229 19.94 4.51 7.10
CA ARG A 229 20.05 5.95 6.83
C ARG A 229 18.67 6.61 6.78
N THR A 230 17.75 6.04 6.00
CA THR A 230 16.37 6.55 5.85
C THR A 230 15.63 6.56 7.20
N LEU A 231 15.78 5.51 8.01
CA LEU A 231 15.20 5.44 9.34
C LEU A 231 15.72 6.55 10.26
N LYS A 232 17.04 6.80 10.25
CA LYS A 232 17.68 7.86 11.04
C LYS A 232 17.24 9.26 10.61
N GLU A 233 17.14 9.50 9.30
CA GLU A 233 16.65 10.76 8.74
C GLU A 233 15.19 11.01 9.17
N SER A 234 14.35 9.98 9.07
CA SER A 234 12.94 10.04 9.47
C SER A 234 12.76 10.25 10.98
N GLU A 235 13.57 9.59 11.81
CA GLU A 235 13.59 9.82 13.26
C GLU A 235 13.99 11.27 13.58
N GLY A 236 15.02 11.78 12.92
CA GLY A 236 15.47 13.16 13.06
C GLY A 236 14.38 14.17 12.72
N PHE A 237 13.64 13.93 11.63
CA PHE A 237 12.50 14.76 11.24
C PHE A 237 11.35 14.69 12.25
N TRP A 238 10.96 13.49 12.68
CA TRP A 238 9.91 13.31 13.69
C TRP A 238 10.24 14.03 15.01
N VAL A 239 11.50 14.00 15.44
CA VAL A 239 11.97 14.74 16.62
C VAL A 239 11.85 16.25 16.42
N GLN A 240 12.13 16.78 15.23
CA GLN A 240 11.97 18.20 14.91
C GLN A 240 10.50 18.64 14.90
N GLN A 241 9.57 17.73 14.60
CA GLN A 241 8.13 17.95 14.66
C GLN A 241 7.55 17.72 16.08
N ASP A 242 8.36 17.92 17.12
CA ASP A 242 7.99 17.70 18.53
C ASP A 242 7.38 16.32 18.80
N ARG A 243 7.77 15.31 18.00
CA ARG A 243 7.26 13.94 18.09
C ARG A 243 5.74 13.84 17.94
N ASN A 244 5.14 14.67 17.08
CA ASN A 244 3.71 14.63 16.79
C ASN A 244 3.26 13.24 16.31
N GLU A 245 2.05 12.82 16.71
CA GLU A 245 1.42 11.54 16.35
C GLU A 245 2.37 10.33 16.45
N PRO A 246 2.86 10.01 17.66
CA PRO A 246 3.95 9.05 17.87
C PRO A 246 3.66 7.66 17.30
N ASN A 247 2.41 7.21 17.33
CA ASN A 247 2.02 5.88 16.84
C ASN A 247 2.27 5.71 15.33
N GLY A 248 2.12 6.76 14.53
CA GLY A 248 2.42 6.73 13.10
C GLY A 248 3.91 6.49 12.83
N PHE A 249 4.79 7.26 13.47
CA PHE A 249 6.24 7.09 13.36
C PHE A 249 6.71 5.75 13.96
N LEU A 250 6.17 5.34 15.10
CA LEU A 250 6.60 4.12 15.78
C LEU A 250 6.19 2.84 15.02
N ALA A 251 5.04 2.84 14.35
CA ALA A 251 4.65 1.75 13.45
C ALA A 251 5.67 1.59 12.32
N TYR A 252 6.01 2.70 11.65
CA TYR A 252 7.07 2.76 10.65
C TYR A 252 8.43 2.29 11.18
N TYR A 253 8.82 2.76 12.37
CA TYR A 253 10.11 2.41 12.96
C TYR A 253 10.25 0.90 13.19
N VAL A 254 9.21 0.27 13.74
CA VAL A 254 9.17 -1.19 13.96
C VAL A 254 9.21 -1.94 12.63
N ALA A 255 8.47 -1.48 11.62
CA ALA A 255 8.44 -2.09 10.30
C ALA A 255 9.81 -2.02 9.58
N MET A 256 10.47 -0.85 9.60
CA MET A 256 11.83 -0.69 9.07
C MET A 256 12.82 -1.60 9.79
N LYS A 257 12.71 -1.71 11.13
CA LYS A 257 13.53 -2.65 11.91
C LYS A 257 13.22 -4.10 11.56
N ALA A 258 11.97 -4.47 11.30
CA ALA A 258 11.61 -5.81 10.84
C ALA A 258 12.21 -6.13 9.46
N ASN A 259 12.17 -5.20 8.51
CA ASN A 259 12.81 -5.35 7.19
C ASN A 259 14.33 -5.58 7.30
N MET A 260 14.96 -5.01 8.33
CA MET A 260 16.37 -5.23 8.66
C MET A 260 16.61 -6.46 9.56
N GLY A 261 15.61 -7.32 9.82
CA GLY A 261 15.76 -8.48 10.72
C GLY A 261 15.99 -8.13 12.19
N GLU A 262 15.67 -6.90 12.60
CA GLU A 262 15.88 -6.34 13.94
C GLU A 262 14.55 -6.09 14.68
N PHE A 263 13.51 -6.86 14.36
CA PHE A 263 12.17 -6.69 14.92
C PHE A 263 12.15 -6.59 16.47
N PRO A 264 12.84 -7.45 17.25
CA PRO A 264 12.85 -7.34 18.71
C PRO A 264 13.40 -6.00 19.24
N ALA A 265 14.41 -5.44 18.55
CA ALA A 265 14.99 -4.15 18.90
C ALA A 265 14.03 -3.00 18.54
N GLY A 266 13.35 -3.10 17.39
CA GLY A 266 12.27 -2.21 16.99
C GLY A 266 11.14 -2.17 18.02
N TRP A 267 10.66 -3.34 18.42
CA TRP A 267 9.59 -3.48 19.40
C TRP A 267 9.95 -2.87 20.75
N SER A 268 11.16 -3.19 21.25
CA SER A 268 11.67 -2.66 22.52
C SER A 268 11.82 -1.13 22.51
N TYR A 269 12.15 -0.54 21.37
CA TYR A 269 12.20 0.92 21.20
C TYR A 269 10.80 1.55 21.28
N MET A 270 9.80 0.91 20.69
CA MET A 270 8.43 1.40 20.62
C MET A 270 7.70 1.38 21.96
N LEU A 271 7.83 0.31 22.74
CA LEU A 271 7.07 0.09 23.98
C LEU A 271 7.06 1.26 24.98
N PRO A 272 8.17 1.95 25.28
CA PRO A 272 8.14 3.09 26.20
C PRO A 272 7.73 4.43 25.56
N ARG A 273 7.44 4.47 24.25
CA ARG A 273 7.26 5.72 23.47
C ARG A 273 5.89 5.90 22.83
N TYR A 274 5.09 4.83 22.72
CA TYR A 274 3.80 4.90 22.05
C TYR A 274 2.77 5.71 22.86
N ASP A 275 1.76 6.24 22.16
CA ASP A 275 0.61 6.84 22.80
C ASP A 275 -0.36 5.74 23.25
N HIS A 276 -0.59 5.67 24.56
CA HIS A 276 -1.48 4.71 25.18
C HIS A 276 -2.97 5.02 24.95
N GLU A 277 -3.29 6.25 24.56
CA GLU A 277 -4.66 6.62 24.21
C GLU A 277 -5.09 5.93 22.92
N ILE A 278 -6.26 5.29 22.95
CA ILE A 278 -6.83 4.64 21.77
C ILE A 278 -7.60 5.69 20.98
N ASP A 279 -7.05 6.09 19.83
CA ASP A 279 -7.80 6.82 18.82
C ASP A 279 -8.50 5.84 17.87
N ALA A 280 -9.83 5.76 17.96
CA ALA A 280 -10.62 4.85 17.13
C ALA A 280 -10.53 5.17 15.62
N GLY A 281 -10.14 6.39 15.24
CA GLY A 281 -9.91 6.75 13.84
C GLY A 281 -8.59 6.23 13.27
N PHE A 282 -7.64 5.86 14.14
CA PHE A 282 -6.27 5.47 13.78
C PHE A 282 -5.84 4.22 14.56
N SER A 283 -6.74 3.25 14.65
CA SER A 283 -6.45 1.94 15.22
C SER A 283 -7.23 0.86 14.48
N LEU A 284 -6.70 -0.36 14.54
CA LEU A 284 -7.30 -1.54 13.95
C LEU A 284 -8.07 -2.33 15.00
N SER A 285 -9.07 -3.06 14.54
CA SER A 285 -9.82 -4.03 15.35
C SER A 285 -9.47 -5.45 14.93
N ARG A 286 -9.88 -6.46 15.71
CA ARG A 286 -9.75 -7.87 15.29
C ARG A 286 -10.55 -8.15 14.03
N CYS A 287 -11.66 -7.43 13.83
CA CYS A 287 -12.46 -7.51 12.62
C CYS A 287 -11.67 -7.07 11.38
N THR A 288 -11.09 -5.86 11.42
CA THR A 288 -10.34 -5.30 10.29
C THR A 288 -9.05 -6.06 10.01
N LEU A 289 -8.37 -6.55 11.05
CA LEU A 289 -7.20 -7.43 10.89
C LEU A 289 -7.56 -8.75 10.20
N GLY A 290 -8.73 -9.30 10.50
CA GLY A 290 -9.28 -10.45 9.78
C GLY A 290 -9.68 -10.15 8.34
N GLY A 291 -9.81 -8.87 7.95
CA GLY A 291 -10.35 -8.44 6.65
C GLY A 291 -11.81 -8.84 6.45
N ARG A 292 -12.56 -8.95 7.55
CA ARG A 292 -14.00 -9.25 7.53
C ARG A 292 -14.81 -7.96 7.43
N LEU A 293 -16.04 -8.04 6.92
CA LEU A 293 -16.92 -6.87 6.89
C LEU A 293 -17.33 -6.53 8.33
N GLU A 294 -17.38 -5.25 8.68
CA GLU A 294 -17.74 -4.84 10.04
C GLU A 294 -19.07 -5.44 10.50
N ALA A 295 -20.07 -5.52 9.60
CA ALA A 295 -21.39 -6.06 9.88
C ALA A 295 -21.37 -7.50 10.45
N GLU A 296 -20.34 -8.27 10.12
CA GLU A 296 -20.19 -9.71 10.41
C GLU A 296 -19.44 -9.97 11.73
N CYS A 297 -18.82 -8.94 12.29
CA CYS A 297 -18.02 -9.08 13.51
C CYS A 297 -18.86 -8.81 14.77
N THR A 298 -18.56 -9.51 15.86
CA THR A 298 -19.15 -9.22 17.16
C THR A 298 -18.78 -7.80 17.62
N PRO A 299 -19.57 -7.16 18.50
CA PRO A 299 -19.21 -5.86 19.07
C PRO A 299 -17.81 -5.87 19.71
N GLU A 300 -17.39 -7.01 20.26
CA GLU A 300 -16.08 -7.19 20.88
C GLU A 300 -14.93 -7.31 19.88
N GLU A 301 -15.19 -7.77 18.66
CA GLU A 301 -14.21 -7.84 17.58
C GLU A 301 -14.04 -6.52 16.84
N ARG A 302 -15.08 -5.66 16.87
CA ARG A 302 -15.06 -4.30 16.30
C ARG A 302 -14.37 -3.29 17.21
N LYS A 303 -14.12 -3.62 18.48
CA LYS A 303 -13.43 -2.71 19.40
C LYS A 303 -12.02 -2.40 18.87
N PRO A 304 -11.64 -1.12 18.80
CA PRO A 304 -10.27 -0.74 18.46
C PRO A 304 -9.28 -1.34 19.48
N LEU A 305 -8.18 -1.87 18.97
CA LEU A 305 -7.14 -2.49 19.78
C LEU A 305 -6.18 -1.44 20.35
N PRO A 306 -5.55 -1.70 21.50
CA PRO A 306 -4.35 -0.98 21.93
C PRO A 306 -3.27 -1.03 20.84
N PHE A 307 -2.51 0.05 20.68
CA PHE A 307 -1.54 0.21 19.60
C PHE A 307 -0.58 -0.99 19.42
N PRO A 308 0.08 -1.54 20.47
CA PRO A 308 0.96 -2.71 20.29
C PRO A 308 0.22 -3.95 19.74
N GLN A 309 -1.03 -4.19 20.14
CA GLN A 309 -1.81 -5.33 19.67
C GLN A 309 -2.22 -5.14 18.21
N ALA A 310 -2.68 -3.93 17.86
CA ALA A 310 -3.02 -3.56 16.49
C ALA A 310 -1.79 -3.68 15.56
N LEU A 311 -0.65 -3.14 16.00
CA LEU A 311 0.60 -3.15 15.23
C LEU A 311 1.12 -4.57 15.02
N ALA A 312 1.11 -5.44 16.04
CA ALA A 312 1.57 -6.82 15.90
C ALA A 312 0.72 -7.58 14.86
N GLY A 313 -0.61 -7.47 14.93
CA GLY A 313 -1.49 -8.07 13.94
C GLY A 313 -1.27 -7.50 12.54
N PHE A 314 -1.11 -6.18 12.42
CA PHE A 314 -0.88 -5.50 11.16
C PHE A 314 0.43 -5.92 10.48
N LEU A 315 1.54 -6.01 11.23
CA LEU A 315 2.83 -6.43 10.70
C LEU A 315 2.83 -7.91 10.27
N VAL A 316 2.05 -8.75 10.93
CA VAL A 316 1.83 -10.15 10.50
C VAL A 316 1.02 -10.21 9.22
N ALA A 317 -0.08 -9.44 9.14
CA ALA A 317 -0.92 -9.34 7.95
C ALA A 317 -0.15 -8.81 6.72
N GLY A 318 0.72 -7.81 6.94
CA GLY A 318 1.61 -7.25 5.91
C GLY A 318 2.92 -8.03 5.70
N HIS A 319 3.10 -9.17 6.38
CA HIS A 319 4.26 -10.06 6.25
C HIS A 319 5.64 -9.42 6.55
N TYR A 320 5.66 -8.37 7.37
CA TYR A 320 6.91 -7.82 7.93
C TYR A 320 7.57 -8.78 8.92
N VAL A 321 6.76 -9.58 9.62
CA VAL A 321 7.19 -10.58 10.60
C VAL A 321 6.32 -11.83 10.54
N THR A 322 6.85 -12.95 11.03
CA THR A 322 6.05 -14.16 11.23
C THR A 322 5.21 -14.05 12.50
N SER A 323 4.14 -14.86 12.59
CA SER A 323 3.31 -14.96 13.79
C SER A 323 4.13 -15.35 15.02
N GLU A 324 5.12 -16.23 14.85
CA GLU A 324 6.04 -16.65 15.91
C GLU A 324 6.89 -15.47 16.41
N GLN A 325 7.48 -14.70 15.49
CA GLN A 325 8.26 -13.51 15.84
C GLN A 325 7.40 -12.48 16.58
N ALA A 326 6.19 -12.21 16.09
CA ALA A 326 5.26 -11.28 16.70
C ALA A 326 4.82 -11.73 18.11
N LEU A 327 4.44 -13.01 18.27
CA LEU A 327 4.03 -13.58 19.56
C LEU A 327 5.17 -13.57 20.58
N ALA A 328 6.41 -13.80 20.14
CA ALA A 328 7.57 -13.75 21.02
C ALA A 328 7.82 -12.34 21.60
N ALA A 329 7.51 -11.28 20.83
CA ALA A 329 7.68 -9.89 21.25
C ALA A 329 6.45 -9.31 21.95
N ALA A 330 5.25 -9.77 21.59
CA ALA A 330 3.96 -9.27 22.09
C ALA A 330 2.97 -10.43 22.35
N PRO A 331 3.18 -11.24 23.41
CA PRO A 331 2.27 -12.33 23.75
C PRO A 331 0.81 -11.86 23.95
N GLU A 332 0.62 -10.65 24.45
CA GLU A 332 -0.69 -10.03 24.65
C GLU A 332 -1.47 -9.77 23.35
N ALA A 333 -0.79 -9.81 22.19
CA ALA A 333 -1.38 -9.59 20.88
C ALA A 333 -1.90 -10.88 20.21
N GLU A 334 -1.90 -12.02 20.91
CA GLU A 334 -2.26 -13.33 20.33
C GLU A 334 -3.57 -13.31 19.54
N ALA A 335 -4.64 -12.73 20.09
CA ALA A 335 -5.94 -12.66 19.40
C ALA A 335 -5.89 -11.80 18.12
N ALA A 336 -5.09 -10.74 18.10
CA ALA A 336 -4.89 -9.89 16.93
C ALA A 336 -4.07 -10.61 15.85
N ILE A 337 -3.01 -11.31 16.26
CA ILE A 337 -2.14 -12.12 15.40
C ILE A 337 -2.92 -13.30 14.79
N GLN A 338 -3.77 -13.97 15.57
CA GLN A 338 -4.65 -15.02 15.07
C GLN A 338 -5.64 -14.47 14.04
N SER A 339 -6.24 -13.31 14.30
CA SER A 339 -7.15 -12.66 13.35
C SER A 339 -6.44 -12.30 12.04
N ALA A 340 -5.20 -11.81 12.11
CA ALA A 340 -4.38 -11.47 10.96
C ALA A 340 -3.92 -12.68 10.11
N ASN A 341 -3.85 -13.88 10.70
CA ASN A 341 -3.45 -15.12 10.03
C ASN A 341 -4.64 -15.92 9.47
N GLY A 342 -5.85 -15.35 9.50
CA GLY A 342 -7.03 -16.04 8.99
C GLY A 342 -6.91 -16.36 7.50
N TYR A 343 -7.40 -17.55 7.12
CA TYR A 343 -7.61 -17.94 5.74
C TYR A 343 -8.85 -17.25 5.17
N ARG A 344 -8.81 -16.97 3.87
CA ARG A 344 -9.91 -16.36 3.12
C ARG A 344 -10.18 -17.20 1.87
N PRO A 345 -11.42 -17.24 1.38
CA PRO A 345 -11.71 -17.92 0.13
C PRO A 345 -11.00 -17.24 -1.06
N ASP A 346 -10.98 -17.93 -2.20
CA ASP A 346 -10.39 -17.44 -3.46
C ASP A 346 -11.24 -16.35 -4.16
N PHE A 347 -12.35 -15.94 -3.55
CA PHE A 347 -13.22 -14.86 -4.01
C PHE A 347 -13.25 -13.69 -3.03
N SER A 348 -13.66 -12.51 -3.53
CA SER A 348 -13.72 -11.29 -2.72
C SER A 348 -14.85 -11.33 -1.69
N CYS A 349 -14.51 -11.17 -0.42
CA CYS A 349 -15.47 -10.97 0.67
C CYS A 349 -16.01 -9.54 0.78
N SER A 350 -15.48 -8.57 0.00
CA SER A 350 -16.05 -7.21 -0.02
C SER A 350 -17.33 -7.14 -0.86
N THR A 351 -17.44 -8.02 -1.86
CA THR A 351 -18.60 -8.18 -2.73
C THR A 351 -18.92 -9.67 -2.86
N PRO A 352 -19.35 -10.33 -1.77
CA PRO A 352 -19.55 -11.77 -1.78
C PRO A 352 -20.68 -12.15 -2.76
N PRO A 353 -20.65 -13.36 -3.35
CA PRO A 353 -21.71 -13.86 -4.20
C PRO A 353 -23.09 -13.70 -3.53
N GLN A 354 -23.99 -12.97 -4.16
CA GLN A 354 -25.31 -12.71 -3.59
C GLN A 354 -26.12 -14.00 -3.44
N LYS A 355 -26.88 -14.09 -2.33
CA LYS A 355 -27.72 -15.26 -2.00
C LYS A 355 -26.92 -16.57 -1.97
N ASN A 356 -25.74 -16.55 -1.38
CA ASN A 356 -24.92 -17.74 -1.20
C ASN A 356 -24.43 -17.82 0.25
N GLY A 357 -25.15 -18.59 1.07
CA GLY A 357 -24.86 -18.78 2.50
C GLY A 357 -23.53 -19.50 2.75
N VAL A 358 -23.11 -20.39 1.83
CA VAL A 358 -21.79 -21.02 1.89
C VAL A 358 -20.69 -19.99 1.64
N ALA A 359 -20.85 -19.12 0.65
CA ALA A 359 -19.88 -18.06 0.40
C ALA A 359 -19.78 -17.07 1.59
N THR A 360 -20.90 -16.73 2.22
CA THR A 360 -20.92 -15.96 3.47
C THR A 360 -20.18 -16.70 4.59
N MET A 361 -20.45 -18.00 4.78
CA MET A 361 -19.75 -18.82 5.77
C MET A 361 -18.23 -18.81 5.58
N LEU A 362 -17.75 -18.95 4.33
CA LEU A 362 -16.33 -18.96 4.01
C LEU A 362 -15.66 -17.60 4.30
N CYS A 363 -16.38 -16.49 4.09
CA CYS A 363 -15.88 -15.16 4.47
C CYS A 363 -15.85 -14.96 5.99
N GLU A 364 -16.79 -15.55 6.72
CA GLU A 364 -16.94 -15.37 8.17
C GLU A 364 -16.08 -16.34 8.99
N ASN A 365 -15.68 -17.48 8.41
CA ASN A 365 -15.03 -18.57 9.11
C ASN A 365 -13.72 -19.02 8.44
N SER A 366 -12.61 -18.63 9.05
CA SER A 366 -11.25 -18.98 8.60
C SER A 366 -10.98 -20.48 8.57
N ASP A 367 -11.60 -21.29 9.43
CA ASP A 367 -11.38 -22.73 9.46
C ASP A 367 -12.03 -23.39 8.22
N ALA A 368 -13.30 -23.06 7.95
CA ALA A 368 -13.95 -23.50 6.71
C ALA A 368 -13.21 -23.01 5.46
N ALA A 369 -12.78 -21.74 5.43
CA ALA A 369 -11.98 -21.21 4.32
C ALA A 369 -10.66 -21.96 4.14
N GLN A 370 -10.00 -22.37 5.23
CA GLN A 370 -8.78 -23.16 5.15
C GLN A 370 -9.02 -24.50 4.45
N HIS A 371 -10.08 -25.21 4.84
CA HIS A 371 -10.42 -26.51 4.27
C HIS A 371 -10.87 -26.39 2.81
N GLU A 372 -11.56 -25.30 2.45
CA GLU A 372 -11.86 -24.97 1.06
C GLU A 372 -10.60 -24.76 0.23
N LEU A 373 -9.67 -23.91 0.70
CA LEU A 373 -8.40 -23.67 -0.01
C LEU A 373 -7.56 -24.94 -0.16
N GLN A 374 -7.60 -25.84 0.82
CA GLN A 374 -6.94 -27.15 0.73
C GLN A 374 -7.57 -28.03 -0.35
N PHE A 375 -8.89 -27.96 -0.54
CA PHE A 375 -9.57 -28.61 -1.65
C PHE A 375 -9.23 -27.94 -2.99
N ASP A 376 -9.24 -26.60 -3.05
CA ASP A 376 -8.84 -25.83 -4.24
C ASP A 376 -7.44 -26.19 -4.70
N GLN A 377 -6.49 -26.36 -3.77
CA GLN A 377 -5.14 -26.81 -4.08
C GLN A 377 -5.13 -28.11 -4.89
N VAL A 378 -6.00 -29.08 -4.53
CA VAL A 378 -6.17 -30.34 -5.24
C VAL A 378 -6.87 -30.11 -6.59
N TYR A 379 -7.94 -29.33 -6.60
CA TYR A 379 -8.70 -29.02 -7.81
C TYR A 379 -7.84 -28.34 -8.88
N TYR A 380 -7.09 -27.29 -8.53
CA TYR A 380 -6.24 -26.56 -9.46
C TYR A 380 -5.08 -27.40 -9.97
N ALA A 381 -4.57 -28.34 -9.15
CA ALA A 381 -3.60 -29.32 -9.63
C ALA A 381 -4.21 -30.27 -10.68
N LEU A 382 -5.42 -30.80 -10.42
CA LEU A 382 -6.14 -31.62 -11.40
C LEU A 382 -6.49 -30.84 -12.67
N ARG A 383 -6.95 -29.60 -12.53
CA ARG A 383 -7.28 -28.70 -13.65
C ARG A 383 -6.09 -28.52 -14.57
N GLN A 384 -4.89 -28.35 -14.00
CA GLN A 384 -3.66 -28.27 -14.76
C GLN A 384 -3.32 -29.57 -15.48
N LEU A 385 -3.54 -30.74 -14.87
CA LEU A 385 -3.28 -32.04 -15.48
C LEU A 385 -4.23 -32.38 -16.64
N VAL A 386 -5.54 -32.11 -16.48
CA VAL A 386 -6.54 -32.40 -17.53
C VAL A 386 -6.45 -31.42 -18.71
N GLY A 387 -5.83 -30.26 -18.49
CA GLY A 387 -5.56 -29.26 -19.51
C GLY A 387 -6.82 -28.63 -20.15
N PRO A 388 -6.64 -27.86 -21.24
CA PRO A 388 -7.71 -27.09 -21.88
C PRO A 388 -8.89 -27.95 -22.41
N GLY A 389 -8.63 -29.22 -22.73
CA GLY A 389 -9.66 -30.14 -23.23
C GLY A 389 -10.51 -30.77 -22.13
N GLY A 390 -9.94 -31.01 -20.95
CA GLY A 390 -10.62 -31.74 -19.87
C GLY A 390 -11.20 -30.88 -18.75
N TRP A 391 -10.82 -29.61 -18.63
CA TRP A 391 -11.18 -28.80 -17.46
C TRP A 391 -12.70 -28.61 -17.27
N ARG A 392 -13.48 -28.53 -18.36
CA ARG A 392 -14.94 -28.34 -18.26
C ARG A 392 -15.64 -29.56 -17.66
N ALA A 393 -15.21 -30.76 -18.06
CA ALA A 393 -15.73 -32.00 -17.52
C ALA A 393 -15.34 -32.16 -16.04
N LEU A 394 -14.08 -31.86 -15.70
CA LEU A 394 -13.60 -31.85 -14.32
C LEU A 394 -14.39 -30.86 -13.45
N LYS A 395 -14.60 -29.63 -13.93
CA LYS A 395 -15.37 -28.61 -13.22
C LYS A 395 -16.80 -29.09 -12.93
N GLN A 396 -17.46 -29.71 -13.90
CA GLN A 396 -18.80 -30.26 -13.71
C GLN A 396 -18.83 -31.41 -12.69
N GLU A 397 -17.82 -32.30 -12.73
CA GLU A 397 -17.66 -33.38 -11.76
C GLU A 397 -17.53 -32.83 -10.32
N ILE A 398 -16.69 -31.82 -10.14
CA ILE A 398 -16.43 -31.20 -8.83
C ILE A 398 -17.64 -30.45 -8.30
N ILE A 399 -18.30 -29.63 -9.14
CA ILE A 399 -19.54 -28.94 -8.75
C ILE A 399 -20.58 -29.94 -8.25
N LEU A 400 -20.72 -31.11 -8.89
CA LEU A 400 -21.66 -32.13 -8.43
C LEU A 400 -21.23 -32.76 -7.09
N ALA A 401 -19.93 -32.92 -6.87
CA ALA A 401 -19.39 -33.46 -5.62
C ALA A 401 -19.53 -32.47 -4.44
N GLU A 402 -19.24 -31.18 -4.65
CA GLU A 402 -19.45 -30.11 -3.66
C GLU A 402 -20.93 -29.96 -3.32
N ASN A 403 -21.81 -29.91 -4.33
CA ASN A 403 -23.26 -29.88 -4.08
C ASN A 403 -23.75 -31.08 -3.27
N ALA A 404 -23.12 -32.25 -3.41
CA ALA A 404 -23.46 -33.42 -2.60
C ALA A 404 -23.00 -33.26 -1.14
N VAL A 405 -21.86 -32.63 -0.88
CA VAL A 405 -21.41 -32.24 0.46
C VAL A 405 -22.39 -31.23 1.07
N ASP A 406 -22.74 -30.18 0.33
CA ASP A 406 -23.69 -29.16 0.76
C ASP A 406 -25.03 -29.78 1.16
N GLN A 407 -25.56 -30.67 0.33
CA GLN A 407 -26.81 -31.39 0.63
C GLN A 407 -26.71 -32.28 1.87
N GLN A 408 -25.60 -33.00 2.04
CA GLN A 408 -25.37 -33.84 3.23
C GLN A 408 -25.29 -33.01 4.51
N CYS A 409 -24.71 -31.82 4.42
CA CYS A 409 -24.57 -30.88 5.52
C CYS A 409 -25.81 -30.01 5.75
N GLY A 410 -26.84 -30.11 4.89
CA GLY A 410 -28.04 -29.29 4.96
C GLY A 410 -27.77 -27.81 4.65
N LEU A 411 -26.73 -27.52 3.87
CA LEU A 411 -26.38 -26.17 3.45
C LEU A 411 -27.35 -25.68 2.37
N PRO A 412 -27.66 -24.37 2.35
CA PRO A 412 -28.59 -23.81 1.39
C PRO A 412 -28.02 -23.87 -0.02
N VAL A 413 -28.86 -24.20 -0.99
CA VAL A 413 -28.48 -24.12 -2.41
C VAL A 413 -28.23 -22.66 -2.78
N PRO A 414 -27.08 -22.31 -3.38
CA PRO A 414 -26.83 -20.95 -3.86
C PRO A 414 -27.96 -20.44 -4.76
N GLY A 415 -28.46 -19.24 -4.47
CA GLY A 415 -29.57 -18.59 -5.18
C GLY A 415 -30.96 -18.83 -4.60
N ALA A 416 -31.12 -19.78 -3.66
CA ALA A 416 -32.38 -19.99 -2.95
C ALA A 416 -32.75 -18.80 -2.04
N ALA A 417 -34.04 -18.68 -1.70
CA ALA A 417 -34.53 -17.60 -0.84
C ALA A 417 -34.04 -17.74 0.61
N ASP A 418 -33.99 -18.97 1.12
CA ASP A 418 -33.41 -19.28 2.42
C ASP A 418 -31.93 -19.57 2.26
N GLN A 419 -31.09 -18.80 2.95
CA GLN A 419 -29.64 -18.94 2.98
C GLN A 419 -29.14 -19.17 4.42
N THR A 420 -30.03 -19.58 5.33
CA THR A 420 -29.66 -19.84 6.72
C THR A 420 -28.83 -21.10 6.85
N LEU A 421 -27.78 -21.02 7.67
CA LEU A 421 -26.86 -22.14 7.91
C LEU A 421 -27.31 -22.95 9.14
N PRO A 422 -27.25 -24.29 9.08
CA PRO A 422 -27.48 -25.12 10.27
C PRO A 422 -26.36 -24.94 11.31
N SER A 423 -26.66 -25.26 12.58
CA SER A 423 -25.73 -25.03 13.70
C SER A 423 -24.35 -25.70 13.59
N ASN A 424 -24.22 -26.81 12.84
CA ASN A 424 -22.96 -27.51 12.58
C ASN A 424 -22.49 -27.38 11.12
N ALA A 425 -22.92 -26.33 10.41
CA ALA A 425 -22.60 -26.10 9.00
C ALA A 425 -21.09 -26.14 8.72
N THR A 426 -20.32 -25.32 9.45
CA THR A 426 -18.87 -25.19 9.27
C THR A 426 -18.14 -26.51 9.45
N GLY A 427 -18.37 -27.22 10.56
CA GLY A 427 -17.67 -28.47 10.85
C GLY A 427 -18.04 -29.59 9.87
N CYS A 428 -19.30 -29.64 9.43
CA CYS A 428 -19.72 -30.61 8.40
C CYS A 428 -19.08 -30.29 7.04
N TYR A 429 -19.08 -29.02 6.63
CA TYR A 429 -18.47 -28.58 5.38
C TYR A 429 -16.98 -28.88 5.33
N ALA A 430 -16.24 -28.50 6.39
CA ALA A 430 -14.81 -28.77 6.51
C ALA A 430 -14.48 -30.26 6.35
N ALA A 431 -15.21 -31.14 7.06
CA ALA A 431 -15.04 -32.59 6.93
C ALA A 431 -15.39 -33.12 5.53
N GLY A 432 -16.38 -32.50 4.87
CA GLY A 432 -16.73 -32.78 3.48
C GLY A 432 -15.60 -32.41 2.52
N MET A 433 -15.02 -31.23 2.67
CA MET A 433 -13.89 -30.76 1.86
C MET A 433 -12.63 -31.59 2.07
N ASP A 434 -12.36 -32.04 3.30
CA ASP A 434 -11.28 -32.99 3.57
C ASP A 434 -11.50 -34.33 2.83
N THR A 435 -12.73 -34.83 2.87
CA THR A 435 -13.09 -36.09 2.19
C THR A 435 -12.95 -35.96 0.68
N LEU A 436 -13.42 -34.86 0.08
CA LEU A 436 -13.25 -34.59 -1.33
C LEU A 436 -11.78 -34.44 -1.70
N SER A 437 -11.00 -33.70 -0.90
CA SER A 437 -9.56 -33.52 -1.09
C SER A 437 -8.85 -34.88 -1.18
N GLU A 438 -9.09 -35.77 -0.22
CA GLU A 438 -8.49 -37.11 -0.22
C GLU A 438 -8.99 -37.99 -1.38
N GLN A 439 -10.26 -37.88 -1.77
CA GLN A 439 -10.78 -38.59 -2.93
C GLN A 439 -10.06 -38.17 -4.21
N TYR A 440 -9.93 -36.87 -4.44
CA TYR A 440 -9.38 -36.31 -5.68
C TYR A 440 -7.84 -36.36 -5.71
N ARG A 441 -7.16 -36.31 -4.57
CA ARG A 441 -5.70 -36.54 -4.46
C ARG A 441 -5.28 -37.91 -5.03
N LYS A 442 -6.13 -38.93 -4.98
CA LYS A 442 -5.86 -40.26 -5.57
C LYS A 442 -5.67 -40.22 -7.09
N LYS A 443 -6.13 -39.16 -7.76
CA LYS A 443 -5.93 -38.95 -9.21
C LYS A 443 -4.60 -38.23 -9.53
N LEU A 444 -3.88 -37.75 -8.51
CA LEU A 444 -2.61 -37.03 -8.66
C LEU A 444 -1.41 -37.95 -8.43
N SER A 445 -0.29 -37.62 -9.06
CA SER A 445 1.00 -38.30 -8.85
C SER A 445 2.17 -37.33 -9.05
N GLY A 446 3.36 -37.71 -8.60
CA GLY A 446 4.59 -36.91 -8.74
C GLY A 446 4.47 -35.50 -8.13
N PRO A 447 5.07 -34.48 -8.77
CA PRO A 447 5.05 -33.09 -8.27
C PRO A 447 3.64 -32.52 -8.03
N ALA A 448 2.64 -32.94 -8.81
CA ALA A 448 1.26 -32.51 -8.60
C ALA A 448 0.67 -33.03 -7.28
N LEU A 449 1.02 -34.26 -6.90
CA LEU A 449 0.62 -34.84 -5.62
C LEU A 449 1.36 -34.20 -4.45
N GLU A 450 2.67 -33.95 -4.59
CA GLU A 450 3.48 -33.22 -3.59
C GLU A 450 2.88 -31.84 -3.31
N GLU A 451 2.59 -31.07 -4.37
CA GLU A 451 1.96 -29.76 -4.26
C GLU A 451 0.60 -29.85 -3.55
N SER A 452 -0.25 -30.83 -3.90
CA SER A 452 -1.59 -31.00 -3.31
C SER A 452 -1.63 -31.43 -1.83
N LYS A 453 -0.48 -31.86 -1.28
CA LYS A 453 -0.31 -32.26 0.12
C LYS A 453 0.39 -31.20 0.96
N ARG A 454 0.88 -30.14 0.31
CA ARG A 454 1.66 -29.11 0.96
C ARG A 454 0.77 -28.33 1.93
N PRO A 455 1.22 -28.07 3.17
CA PRO A 455 0.48 -27.22 4.10
C PRO A 455 0.09 -25.91 3.42
N ILE A 456 -1.19 -25.52 3.52
CA ILE A 456 -1.72 -24.37 2.78
C ILE A 456 -0.96 -23.08 3.09
N ALA A 457 -0.52 -22.87 4.34
CA ALA A 457 0.34 -21.74 4.71
C ALA A 457 1.66 -21.71 3.92
N GLN A 458 2.31 -22.87 3.72
CA GLN A 458 3.53 -22.98 2.93
C GLN A 458 3.25 -22.77 1.44
N HIS A 459 2.11 -23.25 0.94
CA HIS A 459 1.70 -23.07 -0.45
C HIS A 459 1.44 -21.60 -0.80
N ILE A 460 0.78 -20.87 0.09
CA ILE A 460 0.61 -19.42 -0.03
C ILE A 460 1.97 -18.70 0.04
N ALA A 461 2.85 -19.10 0.96
CA ALA A 461 4.18 -18.49 1.10
C ALA A 461 5.04 -18.64 -0.17
N LEU A 462 4.94 -19.76 -0.88
CA LEU A 462 5.61 -19.97 -2.17
C LEU A 462 5.08 -19.02 -3.26
N GLN A 463 3.76 -18.79 -3.32
CA GLN A 463 3.16 -17.83 -4.25
C GLN A 463 3.62 -16.40 -3.94
N ARG A 464 3.66 -16.01 -2.66
CA ARG A 464 4.25 -14.74 -2.22
C ARG A 464 5.70 -14.62 -2.65
N ARG A 465 6.46 -15.70 -2.56
CA ARG A 465 7.86 -15.69 -2.98
C ARG A 465 8.01 -15.48 -4.49
N LEU A 466 7.13 -16.05 -5.31
CA LEU A 466 7.08 -15.77 -6.76
C LEU A 466 6.74 -14.30 -7.04
N ILE A 467 5.84 -13.69 -6.26
CA ILE A 467 5.53 -12.25 -6.33
C ILE A 467 6.78 -11.43 -5.99
N LYS A 468 7.42 -11.72 -4.85
CA LYS A 468 8.64 -11.03 -4.39
C LYS A 468 9.78 -11.10 -5.41
N LEU A 469 9.90 -12.23 -6.12
CA LEU A 469 10.90 -12.45 -7.16
C LEU A 469 10.48 -11.88 -8.54
N GLY A 470 9.33 -11.23 -8.65
CA GLY A 470 8.85 -10.60 -9.87
C GLY A 470 8.32 -11.57 -10.93
N TYR A 471 8.12 -12.85 -10.60
CA TYR A 471 7.51 -13.83 -11.51
C TYR A 471 5.98 -13.70 -11.58
N LEU A 472 5.38 -13.12 -10.55
CA LEU A 472 4.00 -12.67 -10.52
C LEU A 472 3.96 -11.14 -10.34
N PRO A 473 2.93 -10.44 -10.86
CA PRO A 473 2.74 -9.01 -10.59
C PRO A 473 2.71 -8.74 -9.08
N ALA A 474 3.29 -7.63 -8.62
CA ALA A 474 3.28 -7.25 -7.21
C ALA A 474 1.86 -7.08 -6.63
N ALA A 475 0.91 -6.64 -7.47
CA ALA A 475 -0.53 -6.55 -7.14
C ALA A 475 -1.21 -7.89 -6.83
N SER A 476 -0.56 -9.02 -7.16
CA SER A 476 -1.21 -10.32 -7.09
C SER A 476 -1.50 -10.68 -5.64
N THR A 477 -2.72 -11.14 -5.38
CA THR A 477 -3.03 -11.76 -4.10
C THR A 477 -2.37 -13.12 -4.02
N ALA A 478 -1.67 -13.40 -2.91
CA ALA A 478 -1.26 -14.75 -2.58
C ALA A 478 -2.34 -15.39 -1.69
N ASP A 479 -3.23 -16.14 -2.34
CA ASP A 479 -4.38 -16.83 -1.78
C ASP A 479 -4.16 -18.36 -1.69
N GLY A 480 -3.10 -18.88 -2.32
CA GLY A 480 -2.82 -20.31 -2.41
C GLY A 480 -3.45 -20.96 -3.64
N VAL A 481 -4.02 -20.19 -4.56
CA VAL A 481 -4.63 -20.70 -5.78
C VAL A 481 -3.64 -20.61 -6.95
N TYR A 482 -3.18 -21.77 -7.43
CA TYR A 482 -2.20 -21.84 -8.50
C TYR A 482 -2.90 -21.91 -9.87
N GLY A 483 -3.52 -20.79 -10.23
CA GLY A 483 -4.12 -20.54 -11.54
C GLY A 483 -3.09 -20.36 -12.66
N GLU A 484 -3.56 -20.05 -13.87
CA GLU A 484 -2.72 -19.99 -15.09
C GLU A 484 -1.51 -19.06 -14.97
N SER A 485 -1.68 -17.88 -14.36
CA SER A 485 -0.58 -16.93 -14.10
C SER A 485 0.48 -17.53 -13.18
N THR A 486 0.08 -18.13 -12.05
CA THR A 486 1.00 -18.79 -11.11
C THR A 486 1.69 -20.00 -11.77
N ARG A 487 0.98 -20.78 -12.58
CA ARG A 487 1.58 -21.90 -13.34
C ARG A 487 2.65 -21.41 -14.32
N ALA A 488 2.37 -20.32 -15.05
CA ALA A 488 3.35 -19.70 -15.94
C ALA A 488 4.56 -19.13 -15.17
N ALA A 489 4.32 -18.52 -14.00
CA ALA A 489 5.35 -18.01 -13.10
C ALA A 489 6.27 -19.14 -12.60
N ILE A 490 5.71 -20.28 -12.20
CA ILE A 490 6.46 -21.48 -11.77
C ILE A 490 7.38 -21.98 -12.90
N VAL A 491 6.84 -22.13 -14.11
CA VAL A 491 7.61 -22.57 -15.29
C VAL A 491 8.74 -21.60 -15.60
N ALA A 492 8.46 -20.30 -15.55
CA ALA A 492 9.47 -19.26 -15.78
C ALA A 492 10.58 -19.32 -14.73
N TRP A 493 10.22 -19.41 -13.45
CA TRP A 493 11.17 -19.55 -12.35
C TRP A 493 12.02 -20.83 -12.47
N GLN A 494 11.42 -21.97 -12.80
CA GLN A 494 12.17 -23.21 -13.00
C GLN A 494 13.18 -23.13 -14.13
N ARG A 495 12.81 -22.49 -15.26
CA ARG A 495 13.73 -22.27 -16.39
C ARG A 495 14.88 -21.34 -16.01
N ASP A 496 14.56 -20.20 -15.40
CA ASP A 496 15.55 -19.19 -15.06
C ASP A 496 16.52 -19.67 -13.98
N THR A 497 16.08 -20.55 -13.08
CA THR A 497 16.93 -21.15 -12.04
C THR A 497 17.57 -22.49 -12.44
N GLY A 498 17.39 -22.92 -13.70
CA GLY A 498 18.01 -24.14 -14.23
C GLY A 498 17.57 -25.43 -13.51
N ARG A 499 16.31 -25.49 -13.07
CA ARG A 499 15.76 -26.68 -12.40
C ARG A 499 15.77 -27.87 -13.37
N PRO A 500 16.04 -29.09 -12.86
CA PRO A 500 16.15 -30.29 -13.70
C PRO A 500 14.82 -30.61 -14.40
N ASP A 501 13.71 -30.41 -13.70
CA ASP A 501 12.36 -30.62 -14.21
C ASP A 501 11.66 -29.27 -14.36
N VAL A 502 11.35 -28.90 -15.60
CA VAL A 502 10.50 -27.75 -15.91
C VAL A 502 9.07 -28.27 -16.10
N SER A 503 8.29 -28.21 -15.02
CA SER A 503 6.88 -28.57 -15.02
C SER A 503 6.02 -27.36 -14.63
N SER A 504 4.70 -27.45 -14.71
CA SER A 504 3.84 -26.38 -14.15
C SER A 504 3.55 -26.57 -12.66
N PHE A 505 4.27 -27.47 -11.98
CA PHE A 505 4.13 -27.79 -10.56
C PHE A 505 5.42 -27.51 -9.79
N LEU A 506 5.28 -27.11 -8.53
CA LEU A 506 6.40 -27.02 -7.59
C LEU A 506 6.54 -28.34 -6.82
N SER A 507 7.58 -29.12 -7.16
CA SER A 507 8.00 -30.26 -6.32
C SER A 507 8.46 -29.78 -4.94
N ASP A 508 8.61 -30.70 -3.99
CA ASP A 508 9.17 -30.37 -2.67
C ASP A 508 10.62 -29.88 -2.75
N ALA A 509 11.40 -30.42 -3.70
CA ALA A 509 12.74 -29.94 -3.98
C ALA A 509 12.75 -28.50 -4.53
N ASP A 510 11.76 -28.15 -5.36
CA ASP A 510 11.59 -26.79 -5.85
C ASP A 510 11.15 -25.84 -4.74
N ALA A 511 10.20 -26.26 -3.91
CA ALA A 511 9.71 -25.45 -2.81
C ALA A 511 10.79 -25.12 -1.78
N ALA A 512 11.66 -26.08 -1.45
CA ALA A 512 12.80 -25.84 -0.55
C ALA A 512 13.73 -24.75 -1.09
N VAL A 513 14.04 -24.83 -2.40
CA VAL A 513 14.92 -23.85 -3.07
C VAL A 513 14.26 -22.49 -3.17
N LEU A 514 12.98 -22.44 -3.54
CA LEU A 514 12.24 -21.19 -3.69
C LEU A 514 12.11 -20.44 -2.34
N LEU A 515 11.83 -21.15 -1.25
CA LEU A 515 11.77 -20.58 0.10
C LEU A 515 13.15 -20.22 0.69
N GLY A 516 14.24 -20.64 0.04
CA GLY A 516 15.60 -20.46 0.58
C GLY A 516 15.87 -21.30 1.83
N THR A 517 15.08 -22.36 2.06
CA THR A 517 15.33 -23.32 3.12
C THR A 517 16.50 -24.19 2.69
N PRO A 518 17.64 -24.21 3.40
CA PRO A 518 18.66 -25.21 3.13
C PRO A 518 18.02 -26.59 3.25
N PRO A 519 18.37 -27.57 2.38
CA PRO A 519 17.81 -28.90 2.48
C PRO A 519 18.03 -29.41 3.91
N VAL A 520 16.94 -29.77 4.60
CA VAL A 520 17.00 -30.40 5.92
C VAL A 520 17.68 -31.75 5.70
N VAL A 521 19.00 -31.76 5.85
CA VAL A 521 19.73 -32.98 6.10
C VAL A 521 19.21 -33.48 7.43
N ALA A 522 18.58 -34.65 7.43
CA ALA A 522 18.16 -35.33 8.64
C ALA A 522 19.38 -35.54 9.55
N GLU A 523 19.55 -34.66 10.54
CA GLU A 523 20.63 -34.77 11.50
C GLU A 523 20.40 -35.95 12.44
N THR A 524 21.28 -36.92 12.32
CA THR A 524 21.44 -38.02 13.24
C THR A 524 22.13 -37.48 14.49
N LYS A 525 21.44 -37.54 15.64
CA LYS A 525 21.98 -37.12 16.95
C LYS A 525 23.18 -37.97 17.40
N SER A 526 24.25 -37.34 17.87
CA SER A 526 25.01 -37.76 19.06
C SER A 526 26.04 -36.69 19.52
N PRO A 527 26.46 -36.69 20.80
CA PRO A 527 26.46 -35.48 21.63
C PRO A 527 27.83 -35.10 22.26
N ALA A 528 27.80 -34.00 23.03
CA ALA A 528 28.83 -33.38 23.87
C ALA A 528 29.76 -32.41 23.12
N GLU A 529 30.14 -31.24 23.64
CA GLU A 529 30.48 -30.95 25.02
C GLU A 529 30.42 -29.44 25.33
N ALA A 530 30.25 -29.13 26.60
CA ALA A 530 29.91 -27.81 27.16
C ALA A 530 31.15 -27.05 27.69
N ILE A 531 30.86 -25.87 28.26
CA ILE A 531 31.67 -25.03 29.17
C ILE A 531 32.50 -23.96 28.42
N SER A 532 32.48 -22.65 28.71
CA SER A 532 32.31 -21.94 29.99
C SER A 532 31.83 -20.50 29.79
N GLN A 533 30.90 -20.05 30.64
CA GLN A 533 30.74 -18.63 30.99
C GLN A 533 31.69 -18.30 32.15
N LYS A 534 32.29 -17.10 32.12
CA LYS A 534 32.80 -16.47 33.34
C LYS A 534 32.45 -14.98 33.38
N THR A 535 31.60 -14.68 34.35
CA THR A 535 31.33 -13.36 34.94
C THR A 535 32.57 -12.83 35.64
N ASP A 536 32.84 -11.53 35.58
CA ASP A 536 33.37 -10.78 36.72
C ASP A 536 33.01 -9.29 36.64
N THR A 537 32.87 -8.72 37.83
CA THR A 537 32.19 -7.47 38.22
C THR A 537 33.20 -6.33 38.48
N ALA A 538 32.65 -5.12 38.71
CA ALA A 538 33.21 -3.93 39.39
C ALA A 538 33.72 -2.80 38.46
N GLN A 539 32.97 -1.68 38.35
CA GLN A 539 32.97 -0.49 39.22
C GLN A 539 34.32 0.23 39.30
N GLN A 540 34.39 1.49 38.80
CA GLN A 540 34.84 2.62 39.62
C GLN A 540 34.48 4.00 39.04
N GLU A 541 33.90 4.84 39.90
CA GLU A 541 33.72 6.30 39.80
C GLU A 541 35.03 7.09 39.96
N THR A 542 35.09 8.30 39.40
CA THR A 542 35.67 9.55 39.96
C THR A 542 35.50 10.69 38.92
N THR A 543 34.52 11.60 39.05
CA THR A 543 34.45 12.90 39.75
C THR A 543 35.05 14.16 39.07
N ILE A 544 34.11 15.05 38.67
CA ILE A 544 33.96 16.52 38.95
C ILE A 544 34.69 17.59 38.09
N SER A 545 33.85 18.58 37.72
CA SER A 545 34.05 20.05 37.54
C SER A 545 33.87 20.53 36.09
N SER A 546 33.08 21.53 35.71
CA SER A 546 32.57 22.73 36.42
C SER A 546 31.40 23.40 35.68
N LEU A 547 30.52 24.10 36.41
CA LEU A 547 29.44 25.00 35.94
C LEU A 547 29.95 26.34 35.37
N PRO A 548 29.17 27.07 34.54
CA PRO A 548 28.33 28.17 35.06
C PRO A 548 26.95 28.36 34.39
N GLN A 549 25.98 28.90 35.15
CA GLN A 549 24.66 29.42 34.70
C GLN A 549 24.75 30.93 34.30
N PRO A 550 23.63 31.66 34.07
CA PRO A 550 22.78 31.67 32.88
C PRO A 550 22.66 33.09 32.26
N SER A 551 22.50 33.22 30.94
CA SER A 551 22.18 34.52 30.32
C SER A 551 20.82 34.50 29.63
N LYS A 552 19.87 35.29 30.17
CA LYS A 552 18.62 35.65 29.51
C LYS A 552 18.94 36.64 28.37
N ASN A 553 18.67 36.26 27.12
CA ASN A 553 18.65 37.21 26.01
C ASN A 553 17.22 37.50 25.57
N THR A 554 16.84 38.76 25.72
CA THR A 554 15.59 39.36 25.23
C THR A 554 15.81 39.85 23.81
N ILE A 555 15.05 39.33 22.84
CA ILE A 555 15.07 39.80 21.45
C ILE A 555 14.19 41.04 21.32
N ARG A 556 14.74 42.13 20.74
CA ARG A 556 14.00 43.34 20.32
C ARG A 556 13.93 43.37 18.80
N LEU A 557 12.72 43.47 18.24
CA LEU A 557 12.47 43.66 16.82
C LEU A 557 11.80 45.04 16.63
N PHE A 558 12.39 45.89 15.79
CA PHE A 558 11.88 47.21 15.36
C PHE A 558 11.33 48.16 16.43
N GLY A 559 12.23 48.81 17.19
CA GLY A 559 12.06 50.21 17.63
C GLY A 559 10.91 50.62 18.56
N LEU A 560 9.93 49.76 18.85
CA LEU A 560 8.86 49.99 19.83
C LEU A 560 8.63 48.71 20.64
N SER A 561 8.34 48.87 21.94
CA SER A 561 8.20 47.75 22.89
C SER A 561 7.24 46.67 22.38
N GLY A 562 7.50 45.38 22.64
CA GLY A 562 6.62 44.28 22.20
C GLY A 562 5.16 44.42 22.63
N ILE A 563 4.92 45.20 23.70
CA ILE A 563 3.58 45.55 24.18
C ILE A 563 2.87 46.51 23.21
N THR A 564 3.57 47.50 22.66
CA THR A 564 2.99 48.44 21.67
C THR A 564 2.66 47.77 20.33
N ALA A 565 3.46 46.79 19.89
CA ALA A 565 3.16 46.01 18.68
C ALA A 565 1.95 45.10 18.86
N LEU A 566 1.80 44.46 20.03
CA LEU A 566 0.63 43.66 20.37
C LEU A 566 -0.65 44.50 20.46
N ILE A 567 -0.56 45.71 21.04
CA ILE A 567 -1.71 46.63 21.13
C ILE A 567 -2.10 47.14 19.73
N ALA A 568 -1.13 47.49 18.88
CA ALA A 568 -1.41 47.94 17.51
C ALA A 568 -2.01 46.81 16.65
N ALA A 569 -1.52 45.58 16.78
CA ALA A 569 -2.07 44.41 16.09
C ALA A 569 -3.51 44.11 16.58
N ALA A 570 -3.75 44.15 17.89
CA ALA A 570 -5.08 43.96 18.46
C ALA A 570 -6.06 45.05 18.00
N ALA A 571 -5.63 46.31 17.96
CA ALA A 571 -6.43 47.42 17.46
C ALA A 571 -6.72 47.30 15.96
N GLY A 572 -5.75 46.86 15.14
CA GLY A 572 -5.93 46.60 13.72
C GLY A 572 -6.94 45.48 13.43
N ILE A 573 -6.88 44.38 14.20
CA ILE A 573 -7.85 43.28 14.10
C ILE A 573 -9.25 43.75 14.52
N ALA A 574 -9.35 44.52 15.61
CA ALA A 574 -10.63 45.07 16.04
C ALA A 574 -11.25 45.99 14.98
N LEU A 575 -10.44 46.85 14.33
CA LEU A 575 -10.90 47.72 13.25
C LEU A 575 -11.34 46.91 12.01
N TYR A 576 -10.61 45.85 11.69
CA TYR A 576 -10.89 44.99 10.55
C TYR A 576 -12.24 44.26 10.66
N PHE A 577 -12.69 43.93 11.88
CA PHE A 577 -13.96 43.23 12.09
C PHE A 577 -15.17 44.15 12.38
N VAL A 578 -15.01 45.48 12.31
CA VAL A 578 -16.11 46.44 12.49
C VAL A 578 -17.35 46.13 11.63
N PRO A 579 -17.25 45.79 10.32
CA PRO A 579 -18.42 45.46 9.52
C PRO A 579 -19.23 44.27 10.05
N PHE A 580 -18.54 43.23 10.53
CA PHE A 580 -19.18 42.04 11.09
C PHE A 580 -19.80 42.32 12.46
N VAL A 581 -19.12 43.09 13.32
CA VAL A 581 -19.67 43.52 14.61
C VAL A 581 -20.96 44.34 14.41
N ILE A 582 -20.98 45.26 13.44
CA ILE A 582 -22.19 46.03 13.10
C ILE A 582 -23.31 45.11 12.62
N ALA A 583 -23.00 44.09 11.80
CA ALA A 583 -23.99 43.11 11.35
C ALA A 583 -24.57 42.26 12.51
N CYS A 584 -23.77 41.97 13.53
CA CYS A 584 -24.20 41.26 14.75
C CYS A 584 -25.09 42.14 15.63
N VAL A 585 -24.72 43.41 15.85
CA VAL A 585 -25.49 44.37 16.66
C VAL A 585 -26.81 44.76 15.98
N ARG A 586 -26.83 44.84 14.65
CA ARG A 586 -28.03 45.17 13.86
C ARG A 586 -28.90 43.95 13.51
N ASP A 587 -28.51 42.77 13.97
CA ASP A 587 -29.22 41.50 13.78
C ASP A 587 -29.66 41.24 12.32
N THR A 588 -28.73 41.39 11.38
CA THR A 588 -29.02 41.21 9.95
C THR A 588 -29.17 39.73 9.60
N VAL A 589 -30.07 39.40 8.65
CA VAL A 589 -30.44 37.98 8.34
C VAL A 589 -29.31 37.19 7.66
N ARG A 590 -28.26 37.87 7.18
CA ARG A 590 -27.15 37.26 6.41
C ARG A 590 -25.79 37.48 7.07
N LYS A 591 -25.71 37.35 8.40
CA LYS A 591 -24.44 37.40 9.16
C LYS A 591 -23.34 36.50 8.58
N PRO A 592 -23.63 35.25 8.14
CA PRO A 592 -22.59 34.39 7.57
C PRO A 592 -21.99 34.95 6.27
N ALA A 593 -22.81 35.60 5.44
CA ALA A 593 -22.34 36.19 4.19
C ALA A 593 -21.49 37.45 4.43
N VAL A 594 -21.90 38.32 5.36
CA VAL A 594 -21.09 39.48 5.77
C VAL A 594 -19.77 39.03 6.38
N PHE A 595 -19.78 37.97 7.20
CA PHE A 595 -18.57 37.38 7.77
C PHE A 595 -17.63 36.83 6.70
N ALA A 596 -18.14 36.04 5.76
CA ALA A 596 -17.34 35.44 4.69
C ALA A 596 -16.67 36.51 3.81
N VAL A 597 -17.41 37.54 3.41
CA VAL A 597 -16.85 38.62 2.61
C VAL A 597 -15.80 39.41 3.39
N ASN A 598 -16.06 39.71 4.67
CA ASN A 598 -15.09 40.43 5.51
C ASN A 598 -13.83 39.60 5.77
N LEU A 599 -13.95 38.29 5.95
CA LEU A 599 -12.82 37.40 6.24
C LEU A 599 -11.93 37.18 5.01
N PHE A 600 -12.52 36.79 3.87
CA PHE A 600 -11.76 36.38 2.69
C PHE A 600 -11.35 37.54 1.77
N PHE A 601 -12.14 38.62 1.75
CA PHE A 601 -11.92 39.75 0.85
C PHE A 601 -11.69 41.09 1.54
N GLY A 602 -11.78 41.17 2.88
CA GLY A 602 -11.62 42.43 3.61
C GLY A 602 -10.24 43.08 3.45
N TRP A 603 -9.18 42.29 3.26
CA TRP A 603 -7.80 42.77 3.09
C TRP A 603 -7.62 43.61 1.81
N THR A 604 -8.54 43.49 0.85
CA THR A 604 -8.51 44.28 -0.40
C THR A 604 -8.97 45.74 -0.23
N GLY A 605 -9.48 46.11 0.96
CA GLY A 605 -10.09 47.42 1.23
C GLY A 605 -11.47 47.58 0.59
N LEU A 606 -11.60 47.27 -0.72
CA LEU A 606 -12.87 47.23 -1.44
C LEU A 606 -13.82 46.18 -0.87
N GLY A 607 -13.32 44.98 -0.55
CA GLY A 607 -14.10 43.94 0.11
C GLY A 607 -14.55 44.30 1.52
N TRP A 608 -13.76 45.10 2.24
CA TRP A 608 -14.12 45.61 3.57
C TRP A 608 -15.25 46.64 3.49
N ILE A 609 -15.18 47.57 2.52
CA ILE A 609 -16.26 48.53 2.25
C ILE A 609 -17.53 47.81 1.79
N ALA A 610 -17.42 46.80 0.93
CA ALA A 610 -18.55 45.98 0.51
C ALA A 610 -19.20 45.27 1.71
N ALA A 611 -18.41 44.68 2.61
CA ALA A 611 -18.90 44.08 3.85
C ALA A 611 -19.63 45.10 4.74
N LEU A 612 -19.09 46.32 4.86
CA LEU A 612 -19.70 47.40 5.64
C LEU A 612 -21.03 47.87 5.04
N VAL A 613 -21.11 48.02 3.73
CA VAL A 613 -22.35 48.39 3.02
C VAL A 613 -23.42 47.31 3.20
N MET A 614 -23.04 46.04 3.08
CA MET A 614 -23.94 44.91 3.33
C MET A 614 -24.44 44.88 4.78
N ALA A 615 -23.57 45.16 5.75
CA ALA A 615 -23.93 45.23 7.17
C ALA A 615 -24.93 46.36 7.48
N CYS A 616 -24.91 47.45 6.70
CA CYS A 616 -25.75 48.62 6.93
C CYS A 616 -27.08 48.63 6.17
N ARG A 617 -27.25 47.88 5.07
CA ARG A 617 -28.37 48.08 4.12
C ARG A 617 -29.62 47.20 4.27
N PHE A 618 -29.64 46.13 5.06
CA PHE A 618 -30.77 45.18 5.03
C PHE A 618 -31.66 45.20 6.29
N VAL A 619 -32.91 45.65 6.11
CA VAL A 619 -34.00 45.64 7.11
C VAL A 619 -34.97 44.47 6.83
N ARG A 620 -35.57 43.91 7.88
CA ARG A 620 -36.51 42.75 7.90
C ARG A 620 -37.64 42.88 6.87
N LEU A 621 -37.92 41.81 6.12
CA LEU A 621 -39.26 41.52 5.61
C LEU A 621 -39.93 40.54 6.58
N ASN A 622 -41.04 40.97 7.19
CA ASN A 622 -41.82 40.22 8.18
C ASN A 622 -42.45 38.96 7.57
N LYS A 623 -42.39 37.84 8.30
CA LYS A 623 -43.24 36.65 8.10
C LYS A 623 -44.68 36.95 8.52
N GLY A 624 -45.65 36.66 7.67
CA GLY A 624 -47.05 36.41 8.04
C GLY A 624 -47.32 34.90 8.20
N PRO A 625 -48.33 34.48 8.98
CA PRO A 625 -48.42 33.14 9.55
C PRO A 625 -49.23 32.12 8.71
N SER A 626 -49.02 30.87 9.11
CA SER A 626 -49.57 29.58 8.70
C SER A 626 -51.10 29.43 8.58
N SER A 627 -51.53 28.62 7.60
CA SER A 627 -52.70 27.72 7.65
C SER A 627 -52.56 26.70 6.49
N GLU A 628 -52.33 25.42 6.76
CA GLU A 628 -53.34 24.35 6.94
C GLU A 628 -54.07 23.89 5.65
N THR A 629 -54.02 22.57 5.45
CA THR A 629 -54.95 21.68 4.71
C THR A 629 -55.00 21.69 3.17
N GLY A 630 -55.04 20.49 2.58
CA GLY A 630 -55.73 20.25 1.32
C GLY A 630 -55.15 19.18 0.39
N HIS A 631 -55.49 17.92 0.70
CA HIS A 631 -55.52 16.71 -0.15
C HIS A 631 -54.24 16.08 -0.72
#